data_AF-A0A150WRQ6-F1
#
_entry.id   AF-A0A150WRQ6-F1
#
_cell.length_a   1.000
_cell.length_b   1.000
_cell.length_c   1.000
_cell.angle_alpha   90.00
_cell.angle_beta   90.00
_cell.angle_gamma   90.00
#
_symmetry.space_group_name_H-M   'P 1'
#
loop_
_entity.id
_entity.type
_entity.pdbx_description
1 polymer ?
#
loop_
_entity_poly.entity_id
_entity_poly.type
_entity_poly.pdbx_seq_one_letter_code
_entity_poly.pdbx_strand_id
1 'polypeptide(L)'
;MNTLKTLFIFLILSSLIACQGTEKETIREVIREQGNQNEAQGGADTGGGGNGVNGKPLEAYAVNMKSTGSFKQLVLPIILKVQEAHPRFASDMVHIAINRKWYFVPVDLNKLPAHAIGVSFGDKDLQQMALQNLSAVWVDSKLFNAKEMSEENRAQLVLHEILMGIRLMAYKNSLDNCYSEVAYLGIKEEDAGKHRQQRDKCAQTYGLSNRDRSGGIKLSKEDYDAIRDLGSELWSNQGQVSKVQLDAWLNANDFRKY
;
A
#
# COMPACT_ATOMS: atom_id res chain seq x y z
N MET A 1 61.56 -7.02 -35.54
CA MET A 1 61.13 -7.66 -34.27
C MET A 1 60.46 -6.57 -33.44
N ASN A 2 59.24 -6.14 -33.77
CA ASN A 2 57.93 -6.81 -33.65
C ASN A 2 57.59 -7.28 -32.23
N THR A 3 56.50 -6.68 -31.75
CA THR A 3 55.54 -7.14 -30.71
C THR A 3 56.05 -7.27 -29.28
N LEU A 4 56.16 -6.15 -28.55
CA LEU A 4 55.97 -6.15 -27.08
C LEU A 4 55.77 -4.76 -26.44
N LYS A 5 55.04 -3.83 -27.08
CA LYS A 5 54.80 -2.47 -26.52
C LYS A 5 53.37 -1.96 -26.58
N THR A 6 52.41 -2.85 -26.85
CA THR A 6 51.00 -2.47 -26.97
C THR A 6 50.13 -3.45 -26.20
N LEU A 7 50.34 -3.56 -24.89
CA LEU A 7 49.39 -4.23 -24.01
C LEU A 7 49.39 -3.51 -22.64
N PHE A 8 48.24 -2.93 -22.32
CA PHE A 8 47.83 -2.44 -21.00
C PHE A 8 48.36 -1.08 -20.50
N ILE A 9 48.20 -0.07 -21.36
CA ILE A 9 47.79 1.30 -20.96
C ILE A 9 46.26 1.33 -20.62
N PHE A 10 45.65 0.17 -20.35
CA PHE A 10 44.22 -0.02 -20.10
C PHE A 10 43.95 -0.52 -18.66
N LEU A 11 44.73 -0.05 -17.69
CA LEU A 11 44.55 -0.45 -16.28
C LEU A 11 44.58 0.72 -15.29
N ILE A 12 44.40 1.96 -15.77
CA ILE A 12 44.38 3.17 -14.92
C ILE A 12 43.09 4.00 -15.15
N LEU A 13 42.07 3.45 -15.82
CA LEU A 13 40.84 4.20 -16.14
C LEU A 13 39.53 3.48 -15.77
N SER A 14 39.52 2.71 -14.69
CA SER A 14 38.30 2.02 -14.23
C SER A 14 38.31 1.75 -12.72
N SER A 15 38.20 2.80 -11.90
CA SER A 15 37.53 2.74 -10.57
C SER A 15 37.45 4.09 -9.83
N LEU A 16 37.44 5.22 -10.55
CA LEU A 16 37.13 6.55 -9.98
C LEU A 16 35.61 6.83 -9.83
N ILE A 17 34.76 5.81 -9.73
CA ILE A 17 33.31 5.98 -9.55
C ILE A 17 32.82 5.03 -8.44
N ALA A 18 33.19 5.34 -7.19
CA ALA A 18 32.53 4.79 -6.01
C ALA A 18 32.49 5.84 -4.89
N CYS A 19 32.13 7.07 -5.25
CA CYS A 19 31.78 8.15 -4.33
C CYS A 19 30.66 8.97 -4.97
N GLN A 20 29.52 8.33 -5.22
CA GLN A 20 28.25 9.04 -5.28
C GLN A 20 27.42 8.49 -4.14
N GLY A 21 27.28 9.32 -3.10
CA GLY A 21 26.45 9.01 -1.96
C GLY A 21 25.07 8.62 -2.45
N THR A 22 24.57 7.51 -1.92
CA THR A 22 23.15 7.23 -1.95
C THR A 22 22.46 8.43 -1.33
N GLU A 23 21.77 9.24 -2.15
CA GLU A 23 20.85 10.24 -1.63
C GLU A 23 19.79 9.48 -0.82
N LYS A 24 19.99 9.52 0.50
CA LYS A 24 19.07 8.97 1.49
C LYS A 24 17.86 9.89 1.55
N GLU A 25 16.91 9.69 0.65
CA GLU A 25 15.60 10.28 0.86
C GLU A 25 14.90 9.54 2.00
N THR A 26 14.73 10.30 3.09
CA THR A 26 13.91 9.97 4.24
C THR A 26 12.58 10.66 4.01
N ILE A 27 11.50 9.90 3.80
CA ILE A 27 10.16 10.47 3.90
C ILE A 27 9.95 10.79 5.38
N ARG A 28 10.30 12.01 5.78
CA ARG A 28 9.90 12.57 7.06
C ARG A 28 8.44 12.94 6.94
N GLU A 29 7.64 12.45 7.87
CA GLU A 29 6.39 13.12 8.22
C GLU A 29 6.76 14.55 8.62
N VAL A 30 6.48 15.53 7.77
CA VAL A 30 6.64 16.93 8.12
C VAL A 30 5.46 17.29 9.01
N ILE A 31 5.62 17.10 10.33
CA ILE A 31 4.86 17.91 11.28
C ILE A 31 5.43 19.32 11.12
N ARG A 32 4.76 20.16 10.33
CA ARG A 32 5.09 21.58 10.27
C ARG A 32 4.80 22.18 11.64
N GLU A 33 5.85 22.34 12.46
CA GLU A 33 5.83 23.32 13.52
C GLU A 33 5.57 24.69 12.88
N GLN A 34 4.56 25.39 13.40
CA GLN A 34 4.18 26.72 12.95
C GLN A 34 5.37 27.67 13.10
N GLY A 35 6.01 28.02 11.98
CA GLY A 35 6.97 29.10 11.85
C GLY A 35 6.48 30.07 10.78
N ASN A 36 6.12 31.27 11.22
CA ASN A 36 5.71 32.43 10.42
C ASN A 36 6.42 32.52 9.06
N GLN A 37 5.65 32.55 7.97
CA GLN A 37 5.68 33.66 7.01
C GLN A 37 4.52 33.57 6.01
N ASN A 38 3.80 34.69 5.96
CA ASN A 38 2.63 35.08 5.17
C ASN A 38 2.60 34.56 3.72
N GLU A 39 1.51 33.87 3.37
CA GLU A 39 0.57 34.19 2.27
C GLU A 39 -0.22 32.93 1.84
N ALA A 40 -1.40 32.75 2.42
CA ALA A 40 -2.57 32.15 1.76
C ALA A 40 -3.80 32.43 2.63
N GLN A 41 -4.73 33.21 2.09
CA GLN A 41 -6.02 33.49 2.71
C GLN A 41 -6.80 32.19 2.93
N GLY A 42 -6.96 31.82 4.19
CA GLY A 42 -7.98 30.90 4.69
C GLY A 42 -8.46 31.44 6.03
N GLY A 43 -9.34 32.44 5.97
CA GLY A 43 -9.96 33.02 7.16
C GLY A 43 -10.93 32.03 7.80
N ALA A 44 -10.65 31.69 9.06
CA ALA A 44 -11.48 30.91 9.96
C ALA A 44 -12.77 31.66 10.35
N ASP A 45 -13.77 30.93 10.85
CA ASP A 45 -14.32 31.23 12.17
C ASP A 45 -15.22 30.11 12.71
N THR A 46 -15.01 29.79 14.00
CA THR A 46 -15.77 28.89 14.89
C THR A 46 -15.75 27.37 14.65
N GLY A 47 -14.78 26.69 15.28
CA GLY A 47 -14.92 25.31 15.77
C GLY A 47 -14.68 24.18 14.77
N GLY A 48 -13.52 23.52 14.88
CA GLY A 48 -13.25 22.25 14.18
C GLY A 48 -12.74 22.42 12.75
N GLY A 49 -11.49 22.86 12.58
CA GLY A 49 -10.84 22.90 11.27
C GLY A 49 -10.53 21.49 10.77
N GLY A 50 -11.29 21.00 9.79
CA GLY A 50 -10.98 19.79 9.04
C GLY A 50 -10.14 20.09 7.80
N ASN A 51 -9.26 19.17 7.41
CA ASN A 51 -8.59 19.26 6.11
C ASN A 51 -9.64 19.09 5.00
N GLY A 52 -9.71 20.06 4.10
CA GLY A 52 -10.62 20.04 2.97
C GLY A 52 -9.89 19.87 1.63
N VAL A 53 -10.59 19.28 0.66
CA VAL A 53 -10.18 19.26 -0.75
C VAL A 53 -11.36 19.77 -1.56
N ASN A 54 -11.11 20.71 -2.49
CA ASN A 54 -12.15 21.32 -3.35
C ASN A 54 -13.39 21.80 -2.56
N GLY A 55 -13.19 22.43 -1.40
CA GLY A 55 -14.26 22.99 -0.56
C GLY A 55 -15.10 21.96 0.21
N LYS A 56 -14.68 20.68 0.23
CA LYS A 56 -15.35 19.61 0.99
C LYS A 56 -14.40 18.98 2.02
N PRO A 57 -14.89 18.53 3.18
CA PRO A 57 -14.07 17.78 4.14
C PRO A 57 -13.57 16.46 3.50
N LEU A 58 -12.39 16.01 3.91
CA LEU A 58 -11.78 14.78 3.38
C LEU A 58 -12.69 13.55 3.49
N GLU A 59 -13.49 13.47 4.56
CA GLU A 59 -14.45 12.40 4.83
C GLU A 59 -15.53 12.29 3.75
N ALA A 60 -15.82 13.38 3.02
CA ALA A 60 -16.75 13.35 1.89
C ALA A 60 -16.26 12.48 0.72
N TYR A 61 -14.96 12.14 0.70
CA TYR A 61 -14.33 11.28 -0.28
C TYR A 61 -14.14 9.84 0.20
N ALA A 62 -14.62 9.50 1.40
CA ALA A 62 -14.50 8.15 1.93
C ALA A 62 -15.33 7.17 1.11
N VAL A 63 -14.71 6.07 0.68
CA VAL A 63 -15.35 5.02 -0.10
C VAL A 63 -15.45 3.75 0.73
N ASN A 64 -16.64 3.16 0.75
CA ASN A 64 -16.83 1.81 1.26
C ASN A 64 -16.43 0.80 0.17
N MET A 65 -15.22 0.26 0.25
CA MET A 65 -14.72 -0.71 -0.73
C MET A 65 -15.59 -1.95 -0.88
N LYS A 66 -16.30 -2.39 0.17
CA LYS A 66 -17.24 -3.53 0.10
C LYS A 66 -18.36 -3.29 -0.94
N SER A 67 -18.65 -2.02 -1.27
CA SER A 67 -19.69 -1.62 -2.21
C SER A 67 -19.21 -1.37 -3.64
N THR A 68 -17.90 -1.33 -3.91
CA THR A 68 -17.38 -1.05 -5.25
C THR A 68 -17.48 -2.28 -6.16
N GLY A 69 -17.73 -2.04 -7.46
CA GLY A 69 -17.82 -3.10 -8.48
C GLY A 69 -16.53 -3.90 -8.58
N SER A 70 -15.41 -3.19 -8.79
CA SER A 70 -14.06 -3.77 -8.86
C SER A 70 -13.72 -4.69 -7.68
N PHE A 71 -14.02 -4.28 -6.43
CA PHE A 71 -13.79 -5.14 -5.28
C PHE A 71 -14.77 -6.31 -5.23
N LYS A 72 -16.08 -6.04 -5.26
CA LYS A 72 -17.10 -7.06 -5.05
C LYS A 72 -17.08 -8.15 -6.13
N GLN A 73 -16.84 -7.78 -7.38
CA GLN A 73 -16.97 -8.67 -8.53
C GLN A 73 -15.68 -9.40 -8.89
N LEU A 74 -14.51 -8.80 -8.65
CA LEU A 74 -13.23 -9.33 -9.13
C LEU A 74 -12.24 -9.64 -7.99
N VAL A 75 -12.08 -8.75 -7.02
CA VAL A 75 -11.11 -8.95 -5.92
C VAL A 75 -11.64 -9.89 -4.83
N LEU A 76 -12.90 -9.73 -4.41
CA LEU A 76 -13.50 -10.54 -3.36
C LEU A 76 -13.50 -12.04 -3.70
N PRO A 77 -13.83 -12.49 -4.93
CA PRO A 77 -13.70 -13.89 -5.31
C PRO A 77 -12.28 -14.45 -5.14
N ILE A 78 -11.25 -13.67 -5.50
CA ILE A 78 -9.84 -14.05 -5.28
C ILE A 78 -9.59 -14.24 -3.78
N ILE A 79 -9.99 -13.29 -2.93
CA ILE A 79 -9.83 -13.38 -1.47
C ILE A 79 -10.52 -14.62 -0.91
N LEU A 80 -11.78 -14.88 -1.32
CA LEU A 80 -12.52 -16.05 -0.87
C LEU A 80 -11.85 -17.35 -1.30
N LYS A 81 -11.23 -17.38 -2.49
CA LYS A 81 -10.49 -18.56 -2.94
C LYS A 81 -9.20 -18.78 -2.15
N VAL A 82 -8.47 -17.70 -1.89
CA VAL A 82 -7.26 -17.71 -1.04
C VAL A 82 -7.61 -18.13 0.39
N GLN A 83 -8.78 -17.75 0.90
CA GLN A 83 -9.24 -18.12 2.25
C GLN A 83 -9.34 -19.63 2.46
N GLU A 84 -9.68 -20.40 1.42
CA GLU A 84 -9.76 -21.87 1.49
C GLU A 84 -8.41 -22.50 1.83
N ALA A 85 -7.32 -21.97 1.29
CA ALA A 85 -5.97 -22.50 1.48
C ALA A 85 -5.19 -21.79 2.60
N HIS A 86 -5.38 -20.47 2.75
CA HIS A 86 -4.59 -19.61 3.61
C HIS A 86 -5.46 -18.56 4.33
N PRO A 87 -6.26 -18.95 5.34
CA PRO A 87 -7.27 -18.09 5.96
C PRO A 87 -6.71 -16.84 6.67
N ARG A 88 -5.51 -16.92 7.27
CA ARG A 88 -4.90 -15.74 7.92
C ARG A 88 -4.51 -14.66 6.91
N PHE A 89 -3.80 -15.02 5.85
CA PHE A 89 -3.46 -14.12 4.74
C PHE A 89 -4.72 -13.53 4.09
N ALA A 90 -5.76 -14.34 3.84
CA ALA A 90 -7.04 -13.82 3.35
C ALA A 90 -7.69 -12.84 4.33
N SER A 91 -7.62 -13.10 5.64
CA SER A 91 -8.13 -12.17 6.66
C SER A 91 -7.36 -10.84 6.63
N ASP A 92 -6.05 -10.86 6.40
CA ASP A 92 -5.27 -9.63 6.20
C ASP A 92 -5.70 -8.88 4.93
N MET A 93 -5.95 -9.59 3.83
CA MET A 93 -6.48 -8.95 2.61
C MET A 93 -7.80 -8.22 2.89
N VAL A 94 -8.69 -8.86 3.65
CA VAL A 94 -9.99 -8.28 4.05
C VAL A 94 -9.79 -7.09 4.97
N HIS A 95 -8.85 -7.17 5.91
CA HIS A 95 -8.54 -6.08 6.82
C HIS A 95 -8.13 -4.82 6.05
N ILE A 96 -7.21 -4.95 5.08
CA ILE A 96 -6.80 -3.81 4.26
C ILE A 96 -7.95 -3.32 3.36
N ALA A 97 -8.73 -4.23 2.77
CA ALA A 97 -9.82 -3.85 1.88
C ALA A 97 -10.97 -3.12 2.60
N ILE A 98 -11.39 -3.62 3.77
CA ILE A 98 -12.65 -3.21 4.41
C ILE A 98 -12.43 -2.34 5.65
N ASN A 99 -11.38 -2.59 6.43
CA ASN A 99 -11.16 -1.91 7.70
C ASN A 99 -10.23 -0.69 7.58
N ARG A 100 -9.33 -0.68 6.60
CA ARG A 100 -8.53 0.51 6.28
C ARG A 100 -9.42 1.57 5.60
N LYS A 101 -9.13 2.85 5.83
CA LYS A 101 -9.89 3.94 5.19
C LYS A 101 -9.47 4.09 3.74
N TRP A 102 -10.43 4.16 2.82
CA TRP A 102 -10.19 4.44 1.42
C TRP A 102 -10.77 5.81 1.07
N TYR A 103 -9.96 6.67 0.46
CA TYR A 103 -10.36 8.01 0.04
C TYR A 103 -10.14 8.17 -1.46
N PHE A 104 -11.20 8.50 -2.19
CA PHE A 104 -11.14 8.70 -3.64
C PHE A 104 -11.23 10.19 -3.91
N VAL A 105 -10.07 10.83 -4.02
CA VAL A 105 -9.95 12.29 -4.01
C VAL A 105 -9.73 12.78 -5.45
N PRO A 106 -10.40 13.85 -5.91
CA PRO A 106 -10.26 14.38 -7.27
C PRO A 106 -9.06 15.32 -7.38
N VAL A 107 -7.89 14.85 -6.97
CA VAL A 107 -6.62 15.58 -7.06
C VAL A 107 -5.54 14.66 -7.55
N ASP A 108 -4.61 15.24 -8.31
CA ASP A 108 -3.47 14.51 -8.82
C ASP A 108 -2.55 14.20 -7.63
N LEU A 109 -2.14 12.94 -7.48
CA LEU A 109 -1.24 12.54 -6.42
C LEU A 109 0.20 12.90 -6.79
N ASN A 110 0.98 13.39 -5.82
CA ASN A 110 2.39 13.70 -6.04
C ASN A 110 3.12 12.45 -6.55
N LYS A 111 3.82 12.57 -7.69
CA LYS A 111 4.54 11.46 -8.31
C LYS A 111 5.63 10.93 -7.37
N LEU A 112 5.58 9.65 -7.03
CA LEU A 112 6.72 8.91 -6.49
C LEU A 112 7.81 8.75 -7.56
N PRO A 113 9.09 8.66 -7.17
CA PRO A 113 10.16 8.34 -8.11
C PRO A 113 9.92 6.98 -8.76
N ALA A 114 10.28 6.84 -10.04
CA ALA A 114 9.89 5.69 -10.89
C ALA A 114 10.24 4.30 -10.31
N HIS A 115 11.27 4.20 -9.45
CA HIS A 115 11.65 2.96 -8.77
C HIS A 115 10.69 2.54 -7.64
N ALA A 116 9.91 3.48 -7.10
CA ALA A 116 8.86 3.24 -6.11
C ALA A 116 7.47 3.04 -6.76
N ILE A 117 7.38 3.25 -8.08
CA ILE A 117 6.17 2.94 -8.85
C ILE A 117 6.21 1.45 -9.20
N GLY A 118 5.16 0.76 -8.79
CA GLY A 118 4.93 -0.67 -8.88
C GLY A 118 4.95 -1.31 -10.27
N VAL A 119 5.39 -0.65 -11.34
CA VAL A 119 5.67 -1.29 -12.64
C VAL A 119 6.68 -0.43 -13.40
N SER A 120 7.79 -1.04 -13.87
CA SER A 120 8.72 -0.37 -14.78
C SER A 120 8.13 -0.36 -16.19
N PHE A 121 7.29 0.64 -16.51
CA PHE A 121 7.04 1.01 -17.90
C PHE A 121 8.03 2.10 -18.31
N GLY A 122 8.62 1.97 -19.48
CA GLY A 122 9.78 2.76 -19.95
C GLY A 122 9.56 4.25 -20.19
N ASP A 123 8.48 4.86 -19.70
CA ASP A 123 8.08 6.22 -20.07
C ASP A 123 8.05 7.21 -18.89
N LYS A 124 8.42 8.46 -19.20
CA LYS A 124 8.57 9.60 -18.28
C LYS A 124 7.23 10.14 -17.72
N ASP A 125 6.11 9.51 -18.06
CA ASP A 125 4.75 9.98 -17.79
C ASP A 125 3.93 9.04 -16.90
N LEU A 126 4.58 8.28 -16.01
CA LEU A 126 3.88 7.50 -14.99
C LEU A 126 3.07 8.42 -14.07
N GLN A 127 1.75 8.24 -14.08
CA GLN A 127 0.82 8.89 -13.16
C GLN A 127 0.60 8.00 -11.96
N GLN A 128 0.88 8.52 -10.78
CA GLN A 128 0.57 7.83 -9.55
C GLN A 128 -0.93 7.84 -9.30
N MET A 129 -1.55 6.66 -9.34
CA MET A 129 -3.00 6.53 -9.18
C MET A 129 -3.42 6.31 -7.72
N ALA A 130 -2.53 5.79 -6.88
CA ALA A 130 -2.79 5.58 -5.47
C ALA A 130 -1.57 5.87 -4.59
N LEU A 131 -1.84 6.32 -3.36
CA LEU A 131 -0.90 6.49 -2.27
C LEU A 131 -1.45 5.71 -1.08
N GLN A 132 -0.58 5.09 -0.29
CA GLN A 132 -1.01 4.40 0.92
C GLN A 132 -0.06 4.70 2.07
N ASN A 133 -0.62 4.81 3.27
CA ASN A 133 0.13 4.76 4.52
C ASN A 133 -0.45 3.70 5.46
N LEU A 134 -0.01 3.69 6.71
CA LEU A 134 -0.47 2.72 7.70
C LEU A 134 -1.99 2.80 7.97
N SER A 135 -2.67 3.90 7.70
CA SER A 135 -4.05 4.10 8.15
C SER A 135 -5.05 4.30 7.02
N ALA A 136 -4.58 4.68 5.83
CA ALA A 136 -5.46 4.97 4.70
C ALA A 136 -4.81 4.66 3.35
N VAL A 137 -5.68 4.44 2.36
CA VAL A 137 -5.38 4.42 0.93
C VAL A 137 -6.05 5.64 0.30
N TRP A 138 -5.30 6.38 -0.49
CA TRP A 138 -5.79 7.50 -1.28
C TRP A 138 -5.67 7.15 -2.75
N VAL A 139 -6.75 7.36 -3.49
CA VAL A 139 -6.84 7.06 -4.92
C VAL A 139 -7.21 8.34 -5.65
N ASP A 140 -6.52 8.63 -6.76
CA ASP A 140 -6.95 9.69 -7.67
C ASP A 140 -8.25 9.25 -8.35
N SER A 141 -9.35 9.85 -7.92
CA SER A 141 -10.68 9.52 -8.43
C SER A 141 -10.88 9.88 -9.91
N LYS A 142 -10.12 10.84 -10.47
CA LYS A 142 -10.22 11.20 -11.88
C LYS A 142 -9.68 10.09 -12.76
N LEU A 143 -8.49 9.58 -12.41
CA LEU A 143 -7.84 8.49 -13.13
C LEU A 143 -8.56 7.17 -12.88
N PHE A 144 -8.97 6.92 -11.63
CA PHE A 144 -9.71 5.71 -11.30
C PHE A 144 -11.02 5.60 -12.07
N ASN A 145 -11.80 6.69 -12.14
CA ASN A 145 -13.07 6.71 -12.84
C ASN A 145 -12.95 7.10 -14.33
N ALA A 146 -11.72 7.25 -14.84
CA ALA A 146 -11.49 7.56 -16.24
C ALA A 146 -12.16 6.52 -17.13
N LYS A 147 -12.72 6.97 -18.25
CA LYS A 147 -13.47 6.11 -19.18
C LYS A 147 -12.58 5.01 -19.76
N GLU A 148 -11.29 5.31 -19.92
CA GLU A 148 -10.29 4.39 -20.44
C GLU A 148 -9.87 3.31 -19.42
N MET A 149 -10.16 3.51 -18.13
CA MET A 149 -9.82 2.53 -17.10
C MET A 149 -10.93 1.47 -17.00
N SER A 150 -10.61 0.25 -17.43
CA SER A 150 -11.51 -0.90 -17.30
C SER A 150 -11.76 -1.27 -15.84
N GLU A 151 -12.89 -1.93 -15.56
CA GLU A 151 -13.15 -2.51 -14.24
C GLU A 151 -12.07 -3.51 -13.81
N GLU A 152 -11.47 -4.22 -14.78
CA GLU A 152 -10.36 -5.13 -14.56
C GLU A 152 -9.14 -4.40 -14.01
N ASN A 153 -8.72 -3.31 -14.66
CA ASN A 153 -7.59 -2.50 -14.21
C ASN A 153 -7.86 -1.87 -12.85
N ARG A 154 -9.10 -1.43 -12.60
CA ARG A 154 -9.53 -0.90 -11.29
C ARG A 154 -9.38 -1.96 -10.21
N ALA A 155 -9.78 -3.20 -10.49
CA ALA A 155 -9.68 -4.31 -9.56
C ALA A 155 -8.22 -4.73 -9.32
N GLN A 156 -7.38 -4.73 -10.34
CA GLN A 156 -5.94 -4.98 -10.20
C GLN A 156 -5.26 -3.93 -9.33
N LEU A 157 -5.60 -2.64 -9.50
CA LEU A 157 -5.14 -1.58 -8.59
C LEU A 157 -5.59 -1.83 -7.15
N VAL A 158 -6.86 -2.16 -6.94
CA VAL A 158 -7.38 -2.47 -5.59
C VAL A 158 -6.63 -3.65 -4.97
N LEU A 159 -6.39 -4.73 -5.72
CA LEU A 159 -5.60 -5.87 -5.25
C LEU A 159 -4.17 -5.46 -4.90
N HIS A 160 -3.53 -4.64 -5.74
CA HIS A 160 -2.18 -4.13 -5.50
C HIS A 160 -2.09 -3.36 -4.18
N GLU A 161 -3.00 -2.41 -3.94
CA GLU A 161 -3.04 -1.61 -2.71
C GLU A 161 -3.41 -2.45 -1.46
N ILE A 162 -4.15 -3.55 -1.65
CA ILE A 162 -4.38 -4.54 -0.58
C ILE A 162 -3.05 -5.21 -0.19
N LEU A 163 -2.32 -5.72 -1.16
CA LEU A 163 -1.04 -6.41 -0.93
C LEU A 163 0.03 -5.47 -0.37
N MET A 164 0.11 -4.23 -0.88
CA MET A 164 0.95 -3.19 -0.30
C MET A 164 0.58 -2.94 1.17
N GLY A 165 -0.72 -2.89 1.46
CA GLY A 165 -1.19 -2.70 2.83
C GLY A 165 -0.77 -3.82 3.76
N ILE A 166 -0.80 -5.08 3.31
CA ILE A 166 -0.33 -6.24 4.06
C ILE A 166 1.17 -6.12 4.34
N ARG A 167 1.98 -5.70 3.35
CA ARG A 167 3.41 -5.50 3.55
C ARG A 167 3.67 -4.42 4.61
N LEU A 168 2.89 -3.34 4.59
CA LEU A 168 2.97 -2.26 5.56
C LEU A 168 2.55 -2.67 6.98
N MET A 169 1.86 -3.80 7.17
CA MET A 169 1.48 -4.27 8.51
C MET A 169 2.69 -4.70 9.36
N ALA A 170 3.87 -4.92 8.77
CA ALA A 170 5.10 -5.13 9.53
C ALA A 170 5.45 -3.92 10.45
N TYR A 171 4.95 -2.74 10.12
CA TYR A 171 5.15 -1.50 10.88
C TYR A 171 3.99 -1.16 11.83
N LYS A 172 2.94 -1.97 11.80
CA LYS A 172 1.74 -1.77 12.61
C LYS A 172 1.87 -2.34 14.00
N ASN A 173 1.11 -1.73 14.91
CA ASN A 173 1.06 -2.17 16.30
C ASN A 173 0.27 -3.50 16.47
N SER A 174 0.32 -4.08 17.66
CA SER A 174 -0.35 -5.36 17.96
C SER A 174 -1.88 -5.29 17.87
N LEU A 175 -2.49 -4.13 18.13
CA LEU A 175 -3.94 -3.95 18.03
C LEU A 175 -4.42 -4.09 16.58
N ASP A 176 -3.71 -3.46 15.63
CA ASP A 176 -4.00 -3.54 14.20
C ASP A 176 -3.85 -4.97 13.68
N ASN A 177 -2.78 -5.67 14.10
CA ASN A 177 -2.60 -7.09 13.81
C ASN A 177 -3.76 -7.95 14.35
N CYS A 178 -4.22 -7.70 15.58
CA CYS A 178 -5.38 -8.40 16.15
C CYS A 178 -6.66 -8.14 15.36
N TYR A 179 -6.92 -6.88 14.97
CA TYR A 179 -8.05 -6.56 14.10
C TYR A 179 -7.98 -7.26 12.75
N SER A 180 -6.78 -7.52 12.27
CA SER A 180 -6.57 -8.24 11.02
C SER A 180 -6.93 -9.72 11.11
N GLU A 181 -6.60 -10.37 12.22
CA GLU A 181 -6.91 -11.80 12.46
C GLU A 181 -8.42 -12.09 12.49
N VAL A 182 -9.23 -11.08 12.82
CA VAL A 182 -10.69 -11.23 12.96
C VAL A 182 -11.46 -10.60 11.79
N ALA A 183 -10.77 -10.00 10.82
CA ALA A 183 -11.38 -9.22 9.75
C ALA A 183 -12.26 -10.06 8.82
N TYR A 184 -11.96 -11.35 8.63
CA TYR A 184 -12.78 -12.25 7.82
C TYR A 184 -14.25 -12.35 8.31
N LEU A 185 -14.50 -12.12 9.61
CA LEU A 185 -15.86 -12.06 10.18
C LEU A 185 -16.66 -10.86 9.67
N GLY A 186 -16.01 -9.83 9.13
CA GLY A 186 -16.65 -8.64 8.56
C GLY A 186 -17.15 -8.81 7.12
N ILE A 187 -16.82 -9.93 6.46
CA ILE A 187 -17.26 -10.20 5.08
C ILE A 187 -18.77 -10.46 5.07
N LYS A 188 -19.23 -11.34 5.96
CA LYS A 188 -20.60 -11.83 6.01
C LYS A 188 -21.44 -11.05 7.02
N GLU A 189 -22.67 -10.70 6.65
CA GLU A 189 -23.52 -9.85 7.48
C GLU A 189 -23.96 -10.58 8.75
N GLU A 190 -24.20 -11.88 8.66
CA GLU A 190 -24.57 -12.74 9.79
C GLU A 190 -23.51 -12.81 10.90
N ASP A 191 -22.25 -12.51 10.58
CA ASP A 191 -21.14 -12.53 11.52
C ASP A 191 -20.82 -11.14 12.09
N ALA A 192 -21.56 -10.08 11.71
CA ALA A 192 -21.31 -8.70 12.14
C ALA A 192 -21.26 -8.54 13.68
N GLY A 193 -22.15 -9.23 14.40
CA GLY A 193 -22.14 -9.24 15.87
C GLY A 193 -20.88 -9.87 16.46
N LYS A 194 -20.43 -11.00 15.88
CA LYS A 194 -19.18 -11.67 16.30
C LYS A 194 -17.96 -10.81 15.96
N HIS A 195 -17.93 -10.22 14.78
CA HIS A 195 -16.86 -9.32 14.35
C HIS A 195 -16.70 -8.16 15.34
N ARG A 196 -17.80 -7.49 15.70
CA ARG A 196 -17.79 -6.42 16.71
C ARG A 196 -17.25 -6.91 18.06
N GLN A 197 -17.77 -8.02 18.56
CA GLN A 197 -17.34 -8.58 19.84
C GLN A 197 -15.84 -8.92 19.87
N GLN A 198 -15.29 -9.47 18.78
CA GLN A 198 -13.87 -9.81 18.71
C GLN A 198 -12.98 -8.56 18.61
N ARG A 199 -13.43 -7.52 17.90
CA ARG A 199 -12.73 -6.23 17.89
C ARG A 199 -12.69 -5.59 19.26
N ASP A 200 -13.80 -5.62 20.00
CA ASP A 200 -13.84 -5.09 21.37
C ASP A 200 -12.83 -5.83 22.28
N LYS A 201 -12.71 -7.15 22.13
CA LYS A 201 -11.68 -7.94 22.83
C LYS A 201 -10.25 -7.53 22.44
N CYS A 202 -9.97 -7.34 21.14
CA CYS A 202 -8.67 -6.83 20.69
C CYS A 202 -8.34 -5.48 21.35
N ALA A 203 -9.31 -4.54 21.36
CA ALA A 203 -9.14 -3.23 21.96
C ALA A 203 -8.87 -3.30 23.47
N GLN A 204 -9.57 -4.19 24.18
CA GLN A 204 -9.35 -4.44 25.61
C GLN A 204 -7.97 -5.05 25.89
N THR A 205 -7.51 -5.97 25.03
CA THR A 205 -6.25 -6.70 25.22
C THR A 205 -5.04 -5.81 24.93
N TYR A 206 -5.11 -5.00 23.89
CA TYR A 206 -3.97 -4.26 23.34
C TYR A 206 -4.06 -2.74 23.56
N GLY A 207 -5.01 -2.27 24.38
CA GLY A 207 -5.39 -0.87 24.53
C GLY A 207 -4.36 0.09 25.17
N LEU A 208 -4.45 1.36 24.74
CA LEU A 208 -3.75 2.61 25.13
C LEU A 208 -2.23 2.76 24.92
N SER A 209 -1.40 1.71 24.88
CA SER A 209 0.07 1.86 24.74
C SER A 209 0.64 1.48 23.37
N ASN A 210 -0.19 0.99 22.45
CA ASN A 210 0.25 0.49 21.15
C ASN A 210 0.33 1.61 20.11
N ARG A 211 1.42 2.38 20.16
CA ARG A 211 1.78 3.27 19.03
C ARG A 211 2.35 2.41 17.90
N ASP A 212 2.03 2.79 16.66
CA ASP A 212 2.70 2.23 15.49
C ASP A 212 4.22 2.38 15.62
N ARG A 213 4.99 1.45 15.05
CA ARG A 213 6.45 1.52 15.13
C ARG A 213 6.91 2.75 14.36
N SER A 214 7.33 3.80 15.08
CA SER A 214 7.71 5.11 14.53
C SER A 214 9.12 5.12 13.91
N GLY A 215 9.46 4.08 13.13
CA GLY A 215 10.58 4.13 12.20
C GLY A 215 10.06 4.67 10.87
N GLY A 216 10.86 5.49 10.17
CA GLY A 216 10.50 5.93 8.82
C GLY A 216 10.13 4.72 7.96
N ILE A 217 8.88 4.68 7.49
CA ILE A 217 8.37 3.59 6.67
C ILE A 217 9.02 3.73 5.30
N LYS A 218 9.77 2.71 4.88
CA LYS A 218 10.36 2.69 3.55
C LYS A 218 10.29 1.27 3.00
N LEU A 219 9.50 1.12 1.94
CA LEU A 219 9.52 -0.09 1.13
C LEU A 219 10.71 0.00 0.17
N SER A 220 11.45 -1.10 0.04
CA SER A 220 12.53 -1.22 -0.93
C SER A 220 11.98 -1.54 -2.32
N LYS A 221 12.84 -1.49 -3.35
CA LYS A 221 12.44 -1.91 -4.69
C LYS A 221 11.98 -3.38 -4.70
N GLU A 222 12.66 -4.22 -3.94
CA GLU A 222 12.36 -5.64 -3.79
C GLU A 222 10.99 -5.86 -3.16
N ASP A 223 10.58 -5.04 -2.19
CA ASP A 223 9.22 -5.08 -1.64
C ASP A 223 8.16 -4.80 -2.72
N TYR A 224 8.40 -3.78 -3.56
CA TYR A 224 7.48 -3.46 -4.65
C TYR A 224 7.44 -4.57 -5.71
N ASP A 225 8.59 -5.15 -6.07
CA ASP A 225 8.65 -6.27 -7.02
C ASP A 225 7.89 -7.48 -6.46
N ALA A 226 8.08 -7.83 -5.18
CA ALA A 226 7.36 -8.92 -4.52
C ALA A 226 5.84 -8.69 -4.50
N ILE A 227 5.37 -7.47 -4.19
CA ILE A 227 3.94 -7.11 -4.22
C ILE A 227 3.34 -7.36 -5.62
N ARG A 228 4.06 -7.00 -6.69
CA ARG A 228 3.61 -7.19 -8.08
C ARG A 228 3.55 -8.66 -8.44
N ASP A 229 4.59 -9.40 -8.14
CA ASP A 229 4.70 -10.80 -8.51
C ASP A 229 3.57 -11.60 -7.84
N LEU A 230 3.33 -11.35 -6.54
CA LEU A 230 2.21 -11.95 -5.82
C LEU A 230 0.86 -11.49 -6.38
N GLY A 231 0.70 -10.19 -6.69
CA GLY A 231 -0.53 -9.68 -7.29
C GLY A 231 -0.83 -10.32 -8.64
N SER A 232 0.18 -10.46 -9.49
CA SER A 232 0.09 -11.10 -10.80
C SER A 232 -0.25 -12.59 -10.68
N GLU A 233 0.38 -13.29 -9.75
CA GLU A 233 0.13 -14.71 -9.47
C GLU A 233 -1.31 -14.93 -8.98
N LEU A 234 -1.75 -14.16 -7.99
CA LEU A 234 -3.11 -14.23 -7.46
C LEU A 234 -4.16 -13.86 -8.51
N TRP A 235 -3.87 -12.87 -9.36
CA TRP A 235 -4.76 -12.46 -10.44
C TRP A 235 -4.87 -13.55 -11.51
N SER A 236 -3.74 -14.03 -12.03
CA SER A 236 -3.69 -14.99 -13.14
C SER A 236 -4.33 -16.32 -12.76
N ASN A 237 -4.13 -16.78 -11.51
CA ASN A 237 -4.71 -18.01 -11.00
C ASN A 237 -6.08 -17.82 -10.32
N GLN A 238 -6.65 -16.60 -10.35
CA GLN A 238 -7.95 -16.31 -9.73
C GLN A 238 -7.99 -16.71 -8.24
N GLY A 239 -6.89 -16.50 -7.52
CA GLY A 239 -6.70 -16.86 -6.12
C GLY A 239 -6.50 -18.36 -5.86
N GLN A 240 -6.42 -19.20 -6.89
CA GLN A 240 -6.11 -20.62 -6.75
C GLN A 240 -4.62 -20.82 -6.50
N VAL A 241 -4.24 -20.89 -5.23
CA VAL A 241 -2.85 -21.07 -4.81
C VAL A 241 -2.74 -22.20 -3.79
N SER A 242 -1.71 -23.04 -3.93
CA SER A 242 -1.40 -24.06 -2.92
C SER A 242 -0.91 -23.38 -1.66
N LYS A 243 -1.41 -23.83 -0.50
CA LYS A 243 -0.92 -23.38 0.81
C LYS A 243 0.61 -23.50 0.89
N VAL A 244 1.16 -24.65 0.49
CA VAL A 244 2.61 -24.92 0.57
C VAL A 244 3.41 -23.95 -0.31
N GLN A 245 2.92 -23.68 -1.52
CA GLN A 245 3.61 -22.76 -2.45
C GLN A 245 3.52 -21.32 -1.95
N LEU A 246 2.35 -20.88 -1.48
CA LEU A 246 2.16 -19.54 -0.95
C LEU A 246 2.98 -19.32 0.33
N ASP A 247 2.97 -20.26 1.27
CA ASP A 247 3.77 -20.19 2.50
C ASP A 247 5.27 -20.08 2.16
N ALA A 248 5.76 -20.91 1.23
CA ALA A 248 7.15 -20.87 0.79
C ALA A 248 7.50 -19.51 0.15
N TRP A 249 6.63 -18.98 -0.71
CA TRP A 249 6.83 -17.71 -1.38
C TRP A 249 6.82 -16.53 -0.38
N LEU A 250 5.85 -16.49 0.53
CA LEU A 250 5.72 -15.43 1.54
C LEU A 250 6.95 -15.39 2.46
N ASN A 251 7.46 -16.56 2.85
CA ASN A 251 8.67 -16.66 3.67
C ASN A 251 9.93 -16.26 2.88
N ALA A 252 10.07 -16.71 1.64
CA ALA A 252 11.24 -16.40 0.80
C ALA A 252 11.39 -14.90 0.50
N ASN A 253 10.27 -14.18 0.44
CA ASN A 253 10.25 -12.73 0.19
C ASN A 253 10.13 -11.90 1.48
N ASP A 254 10.24 -12.54 2.66
CA ASP A 254 9.98 -11.94 3.98
C ASP A 254 8.68 -11.10 4.02
N PHE A 255 7.67 -11.49 3.23
CA PHE A 255 6.52 -10.65 2.91
C PHE A 255 5.67 -10.43 4.16
N ARG A 256 5.26 -11.55 4.78
CA ARG A 256 4.63 -11.66 6.09
C ARG A 256 4.67 -13.11 6.56
N LYS A 257 4.83 -13.31 7.87
CA LYS A 257 4.87 -14.64 8.51
C LYS A 257 3.52 -14.99 9.12
N TYR A 258 3.09 -16.24 8.95
CA TYR A 258 1.79 -16.76 9.35
C TYR A 258 1.89 -18.06 10.14
#